data_AF-A0A838NK87-F1
#
_entry.id   AF-A0A838NK87-F1
#
_cell.length_a   1.000
_cell.length_b   1.000
_cell.length_c   1.000
_cell.angle_alpha   90.00
_cell.angle_beta   90.00
_cell.angle_gamma   90.00
#
_symmetry.space_group_name_H-M   'P 1'
#
loop_
_entity.id
_entity.type
_entity.pdbx_description
1 polymer ?
#
loop_
_entity_poly.entity_id
_entity_poly.type
_entity_poly.pdbx_seq_one_letter_code
_entity_poly.pdbx_strand_id
1 'polypeptide(L)' 'MSPVAVSMCICRGVSFAALLPQARAAGWDLAALMRETGCGAQCGLCRPYLRRMLATGETTFHQLLWEDSR' A
#
# COMPACT_ATOMS: atom_id res chain seq x y z
N MET A 1 3.81 0.39 -25.01
CA MET A 1 4.35 0.74 -23.68
C MET A 1 3.32 0.28 -22.67
N SER A 2 3.63 -0.73 -21.85
CA SER A 2 2.68 -1.17 -20.81
C SER A 2 2.53 -0.06 -19.77
N PRO A 3 1.30 0.29 -19.36
CA PRO A 3 1.10 1.27 -18.30
C PRO A 3 1.73 0.76 -17.00
N VAL A 4 2.33 1.67 -16.22
CA VAL A 4 2.81 1.35 -14.87
C VAL A 4 1.61 0.86 -14.05
N ALA A 5 1.79 -0.24 -13.31
CA ALA A 5 0.77 -0.78 -12.43
C ALA A 5 1.40 -1.11 -11.07
N VAL A 6 0.96 -0.40 -10.03
CA VAL A 6 1.40 -0.61 -8.65
C VAL A 6 0.24 -1.23 -7.88
N SER A 7 0.36 -2.52 -7.56
CA SER A 7 -0.69 -3.29 -6.87
C SER A 7 -0.16 -4.13 -5.70
N MET A 8 1.13 -4.00 -5.37
CA MET A 8 1.78 -4.81 -4.34
C MET A 8 2.99 -4.10 -3.71
N CYS A 9 3.34 -4.54 -2.50
CA CYS A 9 4.62 -4.25 -1.90
C CYS A 9 5.69 -5.17 -2.49
N ILE A 10 6.61 -4.61 -3.30
CA ILE A 10 7.66 -5.40 -3.95
C ILE A 10 8.65 -6.04 -2.97
N CYS A 11 8.92 -5.41 -1.83
CA CYS A 11 9.87 -5.92 -0.84
C CYS A 11 9.36 -7.14 -0.08
N ARG A 12 8.03 -7.23 0.09
CA ARG A 12 7.36 -8.32 0.80
C ARG A 12 6.66 -9.30 -0.13
N GLY A 13 6.48 -8.95 -1.40
CA GLY A 13 5.74 -9.78 -2.36
C GLY A 13 4.23 -9.84 -2.08
N VAL A 14 3.67 -8.90 -1.33
CA VAL A 14 2.27 -8.93 -0.88
C VAL A 14 1.42 -7.94 -1.67
N SER A 15 0.29 -8.39 -2.22
CA SER A 15 -0.65 -7.55 -2.96
C SER A 15 -1.52 -6.69 -2.05
N PHE A 16 -1.87 -5.50 -2.52
CA PHE A 16 -2.83 -4.61 -1.86
C PHE A 16 -4.22 -5.24 -1.77
N ALA A 17 -4.61 -6.04 -2.77
CA ALA A 17 -5.85 -6.80 -2.76
C ALA A 17 -5.92 -7.84 -1.62
N ALA A 18 -4.78 -8.41 -1.20
CA ALA A 18 -4.71 -9.30 -0.05
C ALA A 18 -4.66 -8.53 1.29
N LEU A 19 -4.01 -7.35 1.30
CA LEU A 19 -3.86 -6.51 2.50
C LEU A 19 -5.15 -5.80 2.90
N LEU A 20 -5.90 -5.25 1.94
CA LEU A 20 -7.06 -4.40 2.21
C LEU A 20 -8.15 -5.10 3.05
N PRO A 21 -8.55 -6.35 2.77
CA PRO A 21 -9.54 -7.05 3.61
C PRO A 21 -9.05 -7.25 5.04
N GLN A 22 -7.78 -7.59 5.24
CA GLN A 22 -7.19 -7.77 6.57
C GLN A 22 -7.16 -6.47 7.35
N ALA A 23 -6.71 -5.39 6.69
CA ALA A 23 -6.68 -4.06 7.29
C ALA A 23 -8.08 -3.56 7.66
N ARG A 24 -9.09 -3.81 6.81
CA ARG A 24 -10.48 -3.45 7.13
C ARG A 24 -11.06 -4.28 8.26
N ALA A 25 -10.84 -5.59 8.26
CA ALA A 25 -11.35 -6.48 9.29
C ALA A 25 -10.78 -6.15 10.68
N ALA A 26 -9.51 -5.75 10.74
CA ALA A 26 -8.83 -5.41 11.99
C ALA A 26 -8.83 -3.91 12.32
N GLY A 27 -9.38 -3.06 11.45
CA GLY A 27 -9.40 -1.61 11.64
C GLY A 27 -8.00 -0.97 11.63
N TRP A 28 -7.07 -1.49 10.83
CA TRP A 28 -5.69 -1.01 10.80
C TRP A 28 -5.56 0.34 10.09
N ASP A 29 -4.84 1.26 10.74
CA ASP A 29 -4.24 2.40 10.08
C ASP A 29 -2.91 2.01 9.40
N LEU A 30 -2.25 2.97 8.75
CA LEU A 30 -0.98 2.71 8.06
C LEU A 30 0.10 2.17 9.02
N ALA A 31 0.19 2.70 10.23
CA ALA A 31 1.21 2.31 11.20
C ALA A 31 0.97 0.88 11.70
N ALA A 32 -0.27 0.54 12.01
CA ALA A 32 -0.68 -0.82 12.37
C ALA A 32 -0.43 -1.80 11.21
N LEU A 33 -0.81 -1.43 9.98
CA LEU A 33 -0.54 -2.25 8.79
C LEU A 33 0.96 -2.51 8.60
N MET A 34 1.78 -1.47 8.76
CA MET A 34 3.24 -1.58 8.69
C MET A 34 3.79 -2.50 9.79
N ARG A 35 3.28 -2.39 11.01
CA ARG A 35 3.70 -3.21 12.14
C ARG A 35 3.34 -4.69 11.96
N GLU A 36 2.12 -4.97 11.48
CA GLU A 36 1.60 -6.33 11.38
C GLU A 36 2.10 -7.06 10.13
N THR A 37 2.31 -6.35 9.02
CA THR A 37 2.66 -6.97 7.73
C THR A 37 4.08 -6.67 7.25
N GLY A 38 4.74 -5.67 7.84
CA GLY A 38 6.00 -5.12 7.35
C GLY A 38 5.90 -4.35 6.03
N CYS A 39 4.72 -4.29 5.39
CA CYS A 39 4.54 -3.53 4.15
C CYS A 39 4.64 -2.03 4.43
N GLY A 40 5.52 -1.33 3.71
CA GLY A 40 5.82 0.09 3.95
C GLY A 40 6.93 0.34 4.97
N ALA A 41 7.37 -0.66 5.74
CA ALA A 41 8.43 -0.50 6.73
C ALA A 41 9.86 -0.62 6.16
N GLN A 42 10.02 -1.20 4.96
CA GLN A 42 11.34 -1.47 4.35
C GLN A 42 11.79 -0.36 3.39
N CYS A 43 11.44 -0.42 2.09
CA CYS A 43 11.86 0.59 1.12
C CYS A 43 11.00 1.87 1.15
N GLY A 44 9.83 1.83 1.78
CA GLY A 44 8.89 2.95 1.83
C GLY A 44 8.11 3.23 0.53
N LEU A 45 8.49 2.68 -0.63
CA LEU A 45 7.87 3.00 -1.93
C LEU A 45 6.35 2.73 -2.00
N CYS A 46 5.86 1.73 -1.27
CA CYS A 46 4.43 1.42 -1.24
C CYS A 46 3.61 2.29 -0.27
N ARG A 47 4.23 3.12 0.58
CA ARG A 47 3.53 3.94 1.60
C ARG A 47 2.44 4.86 1.04
N PRO A 48 2.68 5.68 -0.01
CA PRO A 48 1.63 6.55 -0.54
C PRO A 48 0.45 5.73 -1.10
N TYR A 49 0.74 4.57 -1.68
CA TYR A 49 -0.26 3.64 -2.18
C TYR A 49 -1.04 2.97 -1.06
N LEU A 50 -0.38 2.55 0.02
CA LEU A 50 -1.05 1.97 1.19
C LEU A 50 -1.97 2.99 1.86
N ARG A 51 -1.56 4.26 1.99
CA ARG A 51 -2.43 5.35 2.47
C ARG A 51 -3.67 5.50 1.61
N ARG A 52 -3.48 5.59 0.29
CA ARG A 52 -4.60 5.73 -0.64
C ARG A 52 -5.50 4.50 -0.63
N MET A 53 -4.93 3.30 -0.60
CA MET A 53 -5.65 2.03 -0.47
C MET A 53 -6.53 2.01 0.78
N LEU A 54 -6.01 2.44 1.94
CA LEU A 54 -6.79 2.51 3.18
C LEU A 54 -7.92 3.54 3.09
N ALA A 55 -7.66 4.69 2.44
CA ALA A 55 -8.64 5.77 2.32
C ALA A 55 -9.75 5.50 1.27
N THR A 56 -9.41 4.92 0.12
CA THR A 56 -10.34 4.76 -1.02
C THR A 56 -10.78 3.31 -1.24
N GLY A 57 -10.00 2.33 -0.76
CA GLY A 57 -10.18 0.93 -1.11
C GLY A 57 -9.58 0.52 -2.46
N GLU A 58 -8.88 1.41 -3.16
CA GLU A 58 -8.23 1.12 -4.43
C GLU A 58 -6.99 0.23 -4.21
N THR A 59 -6.86 -0.86 -4.95
CA THR A 59 -5.76 -1.85 -4.77
C THR A 59 -4.82 -1.94 -5.97
N THR A 60 -5.09 -1.20 -7.03
CA THR A 60 -4.25 -1.14 -8.24
C THR A 60 -4.17 0.30 -8.68
N PHE A 61 -2.95 0.83 -8.78
CA PHE A 61 -2.71 2.22 -9.14
C PHE A 61 -1.93 2.28 -10.45
N HIS A 62 -2.38 3.14 -11.36
CA HIS A 62 -1.75 3.35 -12.66
C HIS A 62 -0.94 4.66 -12.74
N GLN A 63 -0.74 5.30 -11.59
CA GLN A 63 -0.04 6.58 -11.46
C GLN A 63 1.08 6.45 -10.41
N LEU A 64 2.17 7.18 -10.62
CA LEU A 64 3.23 7.30 -9.63
C LEU A 64 2.76 8.28 -8.54
N LEU A 65 2.58 7.78 -7.32
CA LEU A 65 2.26 8.59 -6.17
C LEU A 65 3.55 8.94 -5.43
N TRP A 66 3.78 10.23 -5.23
CA TRP A 66 4.91 10.74 -4.47
C TRP A 66 4.38 11.19 -3.11
N GLU A 67 5.10 10.87 -2.02
CA GLU A 67 4.87 11.57 -0.76
C GLU A 67 5.51 12.95 -0.89
N ASP A 68 4.67 14.00 -0.93
CA ASP A 68 5.12 15.39 -0.84
C ASP A 68 5.70 15.58 0.57
N SER A 69 7.01 15.42 0.70
CA SER A 69 7.75 15.81 1.89
C SER A 69 7.79 17.33 1.94
N ARG A 70 6.72 17.93 2.47
CA ARG A 70 6.63 19.35 2.80
C ARG A 70 6.98 19.59 4.26
#